data_AF-A0AAV5NBC5-F1
#
_entry.id   AF-A0AAV5NBC5-F1
#
_cell.length_a   1.000
_cell.length_b   1.000
_cell.length_c   1.000
_cell.angle_alpha   90.00
_cell.angle_beta   90.00
_cell.angle_gamma   90.00
#
_symmetry.space_group_name_H-M   'P 1'
#
loop_
_entity.id
_entity.type
_entity.pdbx_description
1 polymer ?
#
loop_
_entity_poly.entity_id
_entity_poly.type
_entity_poly.pdbx_seq_one_letter_code
_entity_poly.pdbx_strand_id
1 'polypeptide(L)' 'MRQLRKQAAALGWSAGRSNGGHLRWTHETGGIVFSSSTPGDVRSIRNTLAQIKRSTPKGAAK' A
#
# COMPACT_ATOMS: atom_id res chain seq x y z
N MET A 1 -4.32 1.30 10.16
CA MET A 1 -4.11 2.16 8.96
C MET A 1 -2.92 3.12 9.03
N ARG A 2 -2.70 3.86 10.14
CA ARG A 2 -1.55 4.78 10.26
C ARG A 2 -0.19 4.10 10.06
N GLN A 3 -0.01 2.91 10.66
CA GLN A 3 1.22 2.13 10.54
C GLN A 3 1.48 1.60 9.12
N LEU A 4 0.43 1.11 8.43
CA LEU A 4 0.52 0.68 7.04
C LEU A 4 0.97 1.82 6.13
N ARG A 5 0.39 3.02 6.27
CA ARG A 5 0.81 4.20 5.50
C ARG A 5 2.26 4.57 5.74
N LYS A 6 2.75 4.50 6.99
CA LYS A 6 4.18 4.74 7.30
C LYS A 6 5.09 3.72 6.63
N GLN A 7 4.77 2.43 6.71
CA GLN A 7 5.58 1.37 6.11
C GLN A 7 5.57 1.42 4.58
N ALA A 8 4.40 1.71 3.98
CA ALA A 8 4.28 1.92 2.55
C ALA A 8 5.09 3.15 2.09
N ALA A 9 4.99 4.27 2.80
CA ALA A 9 5.76 5.48 2.49
C ALA A 9 7.28 5.25 2.58
N ALA A 10 7.76 4.48 3.57
CA ALA A 10 9.16 4.09 3.67
C ALA A 10 9.65 3.24 2.48
N LEU A 11 8.73 2.59 1.77
CA LEU A 11 9.01 1.82 0.56
C LEU A 11 8.76 2.61 -0.73
N GLY A 12 8.52 3.94 -0.65
CA GLY A 12 8.21 4.78 -1.82
C GLY A 12 6.76 4.72 -2.31
N TRP A 13 5.84 4.16 -1.51
CA TRP A 13 4.43 4.05 -1.87
C TRP A 13 3.57 5.17 -1.28
N SER A 14 2.72 5.75 -2.12
CA SER A 14 1.72 6.76 -1.74
C SER A 14 0.32 6.17 -1.76
N ALA A 15 -0.53 6.56 -0.79
CA ALA A 15 -1.93 6.12 -0.70
C ALA A 15 -2.91 7.24 -1.04
N GLY A 16 -3.71 7.06 -2.08
CA GLY A 16 -4.87 7.88 -2.42
C GLY A 16 -6.18 7.15 -2.16
N ARG A 17 -7.27 7.87 -1.87
CA ARG A 17 -8.60 7.26 -1.76
C ARG A 17 -9.26 7.28 -3.14
N SER A 18 -9.76 6.13 -3.57
CA SER A 18 -10.58 5.99 -4.79
C SER A 18 -12.05 6.26 -4.47
N ASN A 19 -12.84 6.67 -5.46
CA ASN A 19 -14.27 7.00 -5.32
C ASN A 19 -15.12 5.87 -4.69
N GLY A 20 -14.68 4.61 -4.79
CA GLY A 20 -15.37 3.45 -4.20
C GLY A 20 -15.03 3.13 -2.74
N GLY A 21 -14.33 4.01 -2.01
CA GLY A 21 -13.95 3.73 -0.62
C GLY A 21 -12.77 2.74 -0.46
N HIS A 22 -12.09 2.42 -1.56
CA HIS A 22 -10.82 1.71 -1.55
C HIS A 22 -9.65 2.71 -1.51
N LEU A 23 -8.54 2.31 -0.90
CA LEU A 23 -7.25 2.97 -1.05
C LEU A 23 -6.54 2.41 -2.27
N ARG A 24 -6.07 3.32 -3.12
CA ARG A 24 -5.16 3.05 -4.21
C ARG A 24 -3.76 3.43 -3.75
N TRP A 25 -2.89 2.45 -3.71
CA TRP A 25 -1.47 2.62 -3.48
C TRP A 25 -0.77 2.72 -4.82
N THR A 26 0.05 3.75 -4.99
CA THR A 26 0.86 3.99 -6.18
C THR A 26 2.32 4.10 -5.78
N HIS A 27 3.18 3.41 -6.51
CA HIS A 27 4.62 3.52 -6.40
C HIS A 27 5.17 4.39 -7.54
N GLU A 28 6.27 5.09 -7.30
CA GLU A 28 6.92 5.95 -8.30
C GLU A 28 7.31 5.20 -9.57
N THR A 29 7.67 3.92 -9.45
CA THR A 29 8.03 3.06 -10.58
C THR A 29 6.82 2.51 -11.36
N GLY A 30 5.60 2.98 -11.07
CA GLY A 30 4.38 2.56 -11.78
C GLY A 30 3.62 1.37 -11.17
N GLY A 31 4.03 0.87 -10.00
CA GLY A 31 3.30 -0.18 -9.28
C GLY A 31 1.97 0.34 -8.73
N ILE A 32 0.89 -0.43 -8.87
CA ILE A 32 -0.45 -0.08 -8.35
C ILE A 32 -0.99 -1.23 -7.50
N VAL A 33 -1.42 -0.94 -6.27
CA VAL A 33 -2.06 -1.90 -5.36
C VAL A 33 -3.35 -1.30 -4.82
N PHE A 34 -4.45 -2.06 -4.78
CA PHE A 34 -5.71 -1.62 -4.20
C PHE A 34 -5.95 -2.31 -2.85
N SER A 35 -6.44 -1.57 -1.86
CA SER A 35 -6.88 -2.12 -0.56
C SER A 35 -8.15 -1.43 -0.08
N SER A 36 -8.89 -2.01 0.85
CA SER A 36 -10.03 -1.29 1.45
C SER A 36 -9.57 -0.11 2.31
N SER A 37 -10.32 1.00 2.31
CA SER A 37 -10.04 2.15 3.21
C SER A 37 -10.37 1.84 4.67
N THR A 38 -11.21 0.84 4.90
CA THR A 38 -11.62 0.36 6.22
C THR A 38 -11.28 -1.13 6.33
N PRO A 39 -10.01 -1.49 6.57
CA PRO A 39 -9.72 -2.87 6.94
C PRO A 39 -10.23 -3.08 8.36
N GLY A 40 -11.41 -3.70 8.48
CA GLY A 40 -11.94 -4.16 9.75
C GLY A 40 -11.11 -5.30 10.36
N ASP A 41 -10.17 -5.87 9.59
CA ASP A 41 -9.41 -7.04 10.00
C ASP A 41 -7.90 -6.86 9.84
N VAL A 42 -7.15 -7.30 10.85
CA VAL A 42 -5.67 -7.25 10.90
C VAL A 42 -5.04 -8.00 9.72
N ARG A 43 -5.69 -9.06 9.22
CA ARG A 43 -5.23 -9.84 8.07
C ARG A 43 -5.26 -9.00 6.79
N SER A 44 -6.26 -8.15 6.62
CA SER A 44 -6.36 -7.26 5.45
C SER A 44 -5.16 -6.31 5.38
N ILE A 45 -4.78 -5.73 6.53
CA ILE A 45 -3.59 -4.86 6.64
C ILE A 45 -2.30 -5.63 6.27
N ARG A 46 -2.13 -6.85 6.81
CA ARG A 46 -0.94 -7.68 6.55
C ARG A 46 -0.86 -8.11 5.08
N ASN A 47 -1.99 -8.49 4.48
CA ASN A 47 -2.05 -8.87 3.07
C ASN A 47 -1.70 -7.70 2.16
N THR A 48 -2.23 -6.50 2.42
CA THR A 48 -1.86 -5.29 1.67
C THR A 48 -0.38 -4.99 1.79
N LEU A 49 0.20 -5.08 3.00
CA LEU A 49 1.63 -4.88 3.18
C LEU A 49 2.47 -5.89 2.38
N ALA A 50 2.08 -7.17 2.42
CA ALA A 50 2.77 -8.22 1.67
C ALA A 50 2.64 -8.01 0.15
N GLN A 51 1.51 -7.49 -0.32
CA GLN A 51 1.31 -7.15 -1.73
C GLN A 51 2.17 -5.95 -2.13
N ILE A 52 2.18 -4.86 -1.34
CA ILE A 52 3.07 -3.71 -1.52
C ILE A 52 4.52 -4.18 -1.62
N LYS A 53 5.00 -4.97 -0.66
CA LYS A 53 6.38 -5.49 -0.66
C LYS A 53 6.72 -6.33 -1.91
N ARG A 54 5.79 -7.14 -2.41
CA ARG A 54 5.99 -7.94 -3.63
C ARG A 54 6.01 -7.06 -4.89
N SER A 55 5.19 -6.02 -4.91
CA SER A 55 5.13 -5.07 -6.00
C SER A 55 6.25 -4.03 -5.94
N THR A 56 6.93 -3.86 -4.81
CA THR A 56 8.11 -3.01 -4.68
C THR A 56 9.24 -3.62 -5.52
N PRO A 57 9.73 -2.92 -6.56
CA PRO A 57 10.87 -3.40 -7.32
C PRO A 57 12.14 -3.42 -6.45
N LYS A 58 13.03 -4.39 -6.71
CA LYS A 58 14.21 -4.72 -5.90
C LYS A 58 15.27 -3.62 -5.72
N GLY A 59 15.04 -2.40 -6.24
CA GLY A 59 15.92 -1.23 -6.10
C GLY A 59 15.27 -0.01 -5.44
N ALA A 60 14.03 -0.13 -4.94
CA ALA A 60 13.30 1.00 -4.35
C ALA A 60 13.55 1.19 -2.84
N ALA A 61 14.21 0.24 -2.19
CA ALA A 61 14.70 0.42 -0.83
C ALA A 61 16.02 1.20 -0.89
N LYS A 62 15.94 2.52 -0.71
CA LYS A 62 17.10 3.39 -0.50
C LYS A 62 17.26 3.68 0.99
#